data_AF-A0A7M5WY60-F1
#
_entry.id   AF-A0A7M5WY60-F1
#
_cell.length_a   1.000
_cell.length_b   1.000
_cell.length_c   1.000
_cell.angle_alpha   90.00
_cell.angle_beta   90.00
_cell.angle_gamma   90.00
#
_symmetry.space_group_name_H-M   'P 1'
#
loop_
_entity.id
_entity.type
_entity.pdbx_description
1 polymer ?
#
loop_
_entity_poly.entity_id
_entity_poly.type
_entity_poly.pdbx_seq_one_letter_code
_entity_poly.pdbx_strand_id
1 'polypeptide(L)'
;SCRETHGSGARYHEELAKQLSTFLSGFIEKEGGFITLTDVYCRFNRARGMELISPDDVFQAAQILEKMNLPVRLRKFDSGVLVIQSVSHSEEEMIQKTYSQVEEAGSLSSEELSQLLNMALTLARERLLLAEQSGKLCRDDSLEGLRFYPNKFVEMEST
;
A
#
# COMPACT_ATOMS: atom_id res chain seq x y z
N SER A 1 -25.90 36.59 1.93
CA SER A 1 -24.50 36.56 1.49
C SER A 1 -23.65 36.21 2.70
N CYS A 2 -23.16 34.97 2.79
CA CYS A 2 -22.15 34.55 3.76
C CYS A 2 -21.16 33.65 3.04
N ARG A 3 -20.18 34.30 2.39
CA ARG A 3 -18.88 33.71 2.01
C ARG A 3 -18.02 33.67 3.29
N GLU A 4 -17.05 32.75 3.31
CA GLU A 4 -15.86 32.70 4.21
C GLU A 4 -15.80 31.59 5.28
N THR A 5 -15.70 30.32 4.85
CA THR A 5 -14.98 29.25 5.61
C THR A 5 -14.24 28.23 4.74
N HIS A 6 -14.35 28.29 3.40
CA HIS A 6 -13.78 27.26 2.51
C HIS A 6 -12.25 27.37 2.30
N GLY A 7 -11.63 28.53 2.59
CA GLY A 7 -10.19 28.74 2.36
C GLY A 7 -9.28 28.25 3.49
N SER A 8 -9.77 28.18 4.73
CA SER A 8 -8.98 27.77 5.90
C SER A 8 -8.82 26.25 5.98
N GLY A 9 -9.90 25.50 5.73
CA GLY A 9 -9.87 24.03 5.74
C GLY A 9 -9.03 23.46 4.59
N ALA A 10 -9.18 24.01 3.38
CA ALA A 10 -8.36 23.59 2.23
C ALA A 10 -6.86 23.78 2.49
N ARG A 11 -6.48 24.95 3.01
CA ARG A 11 -5.09 25.27 3.32
C ARG A 11 -4.53 24.43 4.47
N TYR A 12 -5.36 24.06 5.45
CA TYR A 12 -4.99 23.13 6.51
C TYR A 12 -4.62 21.75 5.95
N HIS A 13 -5.48 21.17 5.11
CA HIS A 13 -5.21 19.86 4.52
C HIS A 13 -4.01 19.89 3.55
N GLU A 14 -3.78 20.99 2.83
CA GLU A 14 -2.59 21.17 1.99
C GLU A 14 -1.29 21.12 2.81
N GLU A 15 -1.22 21.83 3.94
CA GLU A 15 -0.05 21.79 4.82
C GLU A 15 0.12 20.42 5.47
N LEU A 16 -0.99 19.76 5.87
CA LEU A 16 -0.96 18.41 6.38
C LEU A 16 -0.47 17.40 5.33
N ALA A 17 -0.89 17.54 4.07
CA ALA A 17 -0.44 16.70 2.96
C ALA A 17 1.07 16.82 2.72
N LYS A 18 1.63 18.03 2.79
CA LYS A 18 3.10 18.25 2.72
C LYS A 18 3.84 17.60 3.90
N GLN A 19 3.30 17.71 5.12
CA GLN A 19 3.88 17.07 6.30
C GLN A 19 3.84 15.54 6.19
N LEU A 20 2.71 14.97 5.78
CA LEU A 20 2.55 13.53 5.54
C LEU A 20 3.53 13.05 4.48
N SER A 21 3.62 13.75 3.35
CA SER A 21 4.56 13.39 2.29
C SER A 21 6.01 13.40 2.79
N THR A 22 6.44 14.47 3.47
CA THR A 22 7.80 14.55 4.01
C THR A 22 8.08 13.43 5.02
N PHE A 23 7.13 13.13 5.90
CA PHE A 23 7.24 12.06 6.88
C PHE A 23 7.39 10.69 6.20
N LEU A 24 6.55 10.41 5.20
CA LEU A 24 6.47 9.11 4.53
C LEU A 24 7.67 8.83 3.60
N SER A 25 8.20 9.86 2.93
CA SER A 25 9.30 9.71 1.96
C SER A 25 10.52 8.98 2.54
N GLY A 26 10.78 9.11 3.85
CA GLY A 26 11.96 8.49 4.50
C GLY A 26 11.85 6.99 4.78
N PHE A 27 10.65 6.41 4.75
CA PHE A 27 10.44 4.99 5.11
C PHE A 27 9.58 4.19 4.14
N ILE A 28 8.79 4.84 3.29
CA ILE A 28 7.92 4.11 2.35
C ILE A 28 8.72 3.19 1.41
N GLU A 29 9.92 3.61 1.00
CA GLU A 29 10.81 2.78 0.17
C GLU A 29 11.37 1.58 0.96
N LYS A 30 11.65 1.75 2.26
CA LYS A 30 12.13 0.68 3.13
C LYS A 30 11.06 -0.38 3.43
N GLU A 31 9.79 0.05 3.47
CA GLU A 31 8.63 -0.80 3.73
C GLU A 31 8.09 -1.47 2.44
N GLY A 32 8.84 -1.42 1.33
CA GLY A 32 8.47 -2.07 0.08
C GLY A 32 7.60 -1.24 -0.87
N GLY A 33 7.55 0.08 -0.67
CA GLY A 33 6.99 1.05 -1.60
C GLY A 33 5.58 1.55 -1.28
N PHE A 34 4.91 1.00 -0.26
CA PHE A 34 3.57 1.40 0.16
C PHE A 34 3.29 1.06 1.63
N ILE A 35 2.31 1.74 2.21
CA ILE A 35 1.89 1.58 3.61
C ILE A 35 0.37 1.80 3.73
N THR A 36 -0.31 1.07 4.63
CA THR A 36 -1.75 1.26 4.81
C THR A 36 -2.06 2.65 5.37
N LEU A 37 -3.18 3.24 4.98
CA LEU A 37 -3.60 4.55 5.52
C LEU A 37 -3.77 4.50 7.04
N THR A 38 -4.22 3.36 7.58
CA THR A 38 -4.32 3.11 9.03
C THR A 38 -2.95 3.16 9.70
N ASP A 39 -1.93 2.52 9.12
CA ASP A 39 -0.57 2.58 9.65
C ASP A 39 0.03 3.98 9.55
N VAL A 40 -0.25 4.72 8.45
CA VAL A 40 0.14 6.12 8.33
C VAL A 40 -0.46 6.94 9.48
N TYR A 41 -1.77 6.82 9.72
CA TYR A 41 -2.44 7.50 10.83
C TYR A 41 -1.78 7.18 12.18
N CYS A 42 -1.60 5.90 12.49
CA CYS A 42 -0.99 5.46 13.75
C CYS A 42 0.45 5.96 13.92
N ARG A 43 1.28 5.83 12.88
CA ARG A 43 2.70 6.23 12.93
C ARG A 43 2.85 7.75 13.00
N PHE A 44 2.05 8.50 12.23
CA PHE A 44 2.10 9.95 12.21
C PHE A 44 1.66 10.54 13.55
N ASN A 45 0.55 10.07 14.11
CA ASN A 45 0.08 10.52 15.42
C ASN A 45 1.05 10.13 16.55
N ARG A 46 1.66 8.93 16.48
CA ARG A 46 2.71 8.53 17.43
C ARG A 46 3.93 9.45 17.37
N ALA A 47 4.30 9.94 16.19
CA ALA A 47 5.43 10.86 16.02
C ALA A 47 5.13 12.29 16.52
N ARG A 48 3.86 12.73 16.49
CA ARG A 48 3.43 14.08 16.94
C ARG A 48 3.25 14.21 18.45
N GLY A 49 2.99 13.11 19.17
CA GLY A 49 2.80 13.13 20.62
C GLY A 49 1.44 13.67 21.05
N MET A 50 1.35 14.97 21.36
CA MET A 50 0.14 15.57 21.96
C MET A 50 -0.82 16.22 20.95
N GLU A 51 -0.34 16.65 19.79
CA GLU A 51 -1.17 17.24 18.74
C GLU A 51 -1.66 16.18 17.75
N LEU A 52 -2.61 15.37 18.22
CA LEU A 52 -3.22 14.29 17.43
C LEU A 52 -4.10 14.85 16.33
N ILE A 53 -4.05 14.20 15.17
CA ILE A 53 -4.90 14.50 14.02
C ILE A 53 -5.98 13.43 13.93
N SER A 54 -7.16 13.79 13.42
CA SER A 54 -8.25 12.83 13.22
C SER A 54 -8.00 11.91 12.01
N PRO A 55 -8.60 10.70 11.98
CA PRO A 55 -8.52 9.83 10.79
C PRO A 55 -9.05 10.51 9.53
N ASP A 56 -10.10 11.32 9.65
CA ASP A 56 -10.71 12.05 8.53
C ASP A 56 -9.75 13.09 7.95
N ASP A 57 -9.03 13.83 8.79
CA ASP A 57 -8.04 14.82 8.33
C ASP A 57 -6.89 14.16 7.58
N VAL A 58 -6.40 13.00 8.06
CA VAL A 58 -5.37 12.21 7.36
C VAL A 58 -5.89 11.73 6.02
N PHE A 59 -7.15 11.25 5.95
CA PHE A 59 -7.76 10.83 4.70
C PHE A 59 -7.93 12.00 3.71
N GLN A 60 -8.45 13.14 4.14
CA GLN A 60 -8.61 14.34 3.30
C GLN A 60 -7.26 14.84 2.77
N ALA A 61 -6.24 14.88 3.62
CA ALA A 61 -4.88 15.22 3.20
C ALA A 61 -4.30 14.20 2.22
N ALA A 62 -4.54 12.90 2.43
CA ALA A 62 -4.11 11.84 1.52
C ALA A 62 -4.73 11.97 0.12
N GLN A 63 -6.00 12.39 0.02
CA GLN A 63 -6.72 12.53 -1.25
C GLN A 63 -6.17 13.64 -2.16
N ILE A 64 -5.47 14.62 -1.60
CA ILE A 64 -4.90 15.74 -2.37
C ILE A 64 -3.40 15.58 -2.68
N LEU A 65 -2.75 14.52 -2.17
CA LEU A 65 -1.31 14.28 -2.37
C LEU A 65 -0.92 14.30 -3.86
N GLU A 66 -1.68 13.58 -4.69
CA GLU A 66 -1.45 13.49 -6.13
C GLU A 66 -1.73 14.82 -6.84
N LYS A 67 -2.80 15.52 -6.44
CA LYS A 67 -3.14 16.86 -6.99
C LYS A 67 -2.04 17.90 -6.70
N MET A 68 -1.31 17.71 -5.59
CA MET A 68 -0.20 18.57 -5.19
C MET A 68 1.15 18.14 -5.80
N ASN A 69 1.17 17.11 -6.66
CA ASN A 69 2.39 16.54 -7.25
C ASN A 69 3.45 16.13 -6.20
N LEU A 70 3.00 15.60 -5.06
CA LEU A 70 3.89 15.09 -4.03
C LEU A 70 4.44 13.70 -4.42
N PRO A 71 5.61 13.27 -3.91
CA PRO A 71 6.25 11.99 -4.26
C PRO A 71 5.49 10.74 -3.76
N VAL A 72 4.31 10.92 -3.19
CA VAL A 72 3.44 9.86 -2.69
C VAL A 72 2.01 10.08 -3.18
N ARG A 73 1.24 9.02 -3.32
CA ARG A 73 -0.16 9.07 -3.74
C ARG A 73 -1.03 8.12 -2.94
N LEU A 74 -2.30 8.49 -2.76
CA LEU A 74 -3.31 7.60 -2.22
C LEU A 74 -3.79 6.64 -3.31
N ARG A 75 -3.83 5.35 -2.98
CA ARG A 75 -4.34 4.28 -3.83
C ARG A 75 -5.33 3.41 -3.04
N LYS A 76 -6.26 2.80 -3.76
CA LYS A 76 -7.19 1.79 -3.24
C LYS A 76 -6.95 0.47 -3.96
N PHE A 77 -6.82 -0.63 -3.21
CA PHE A 77 -6.85 -1.98 -3.77
C PHE A 77 -8.29 -2.46 -4.00
N ASP A 78 -8.46 -3.51 -4.80
CA ASP A 78 -9.78 -4.08 -5.12
C ASP A 78 -10.52 -4.57 -3.87
N SER A 79 -9.78 -5.04 -2.87
CA SER A 79 -10.30 -5.41 -1.54
C SER A 79 -10.92 -4.24 -0.77
N GLY A 80 -10.65 -3.00 -1.20
CA GLY A 80 -11.05 -1.78 -0.52
C GLY A 80 -9.99 -1.18 0.40
N VAL A 81 -8.87 -1.87 0.61
CA VAL A 81 -7.76 -1.37 1.43
C VAL A 81 -7.17 -0.10 0.82
N LEU A 82 -7.05 0.95 1.63
CA LEU A 82 -6.43 2.20 1.26
C LEU A 82 -4.95 2.19 1.65
N VAL A 83 -4.08 2.55 0.70
CA VAL A 83 -2.64 2.63 0.90
C VAL A 83 -2.08 3.94 0.37
N ILE A 84 -1.01 4.42 1.01
CA ILE A 84 -0.15 5.44 0.42
C ILE A 84 1.00 4.71 -0.27
N GLN A 85 1.30 5.08 -1.50
CA GLN A 85 2.35 4.49 -2.34
C GLN A 85 3.31 5.58 -2.82
N SER A 86 4.60 5.26 -2.95
CA SER A 86 5.56 6.15 -3.61
C SER A 86 5.29 6.22 -5.12
N VAL A 87 5.35 7.42 -5.70
CA VAL A 87 5.22 7.61 -7.16
C VAL A 87 6.37 6.93 -7.92
N SER A 88 7.53 6.76 -7.30
CA SER A 88 8.68 6.07 -7.90
C SER A 88 8.51 4.56 -8.01
N HIS A 89 7.62 3.95 -7.22
CA HIS A 89 7.38 2.52 -7.24
C HIS A 89 6.24 2.18 -8.18
N SER A 90 6.50 1.34 -9.18
CA SER A 90 5.46 0.81 -10.06
C SER A 90 4.80 -0.43 -9.46
N GLU A 91 3.55 -0.68 -9.84
CA GLU A 91 2.86 -1.93 -9.52
C GLU A 91 3.57 -3.14 -10.13
N GLU A 92 4.10 -3.00 -11.35
CA GLU A 92 4.82 -4.06 -12.04
C GLU A 92 6.04 -4.51 -11.23
N GLU A 93 6.85 -3.58 -10.73
CA GLU A 93 8.01 -3.90 -9.89
C GLU A 93 7.62 -4.68 -8.63
N MET A 94 6.48 -4.33 -8.03
CA MET A 94 5.94 -5.01 -6.85
C MET A 94 5.47 -6.44 -7.19
N ILE A 95 4.79 -6.61 -8.32
CA ILE A 95 4.39 -7.94 -8.83
C ILE A 95 5.63 -8.81 -9.04
N GLN A 96 6.65 -8.29 -9.73
CA GLN A 96 7.89 -9.02 -10.00
C GLN A 96 8.61 -9.41 -8.70
N LYS A 97 8.77 -8.48 -7.74
CA LYS A 97 9.38 -8.78 -6.44
C LYS A 97 8.61 -9.87 -5.68
N THR A 98 7.28 -9.81 -5.72
CA THR A 98 6.42 -10.80 -5.05
C THR A 98 6.52 -12.16 -5.73
N TYR A 99 6.54 -12.20 -7.07
CA TYR A 99 6.75 -13.41 -7.84
C TYR A 99 8.09 -14.07 -7.47
N SER A 100 9.20 -13.33 -7.48
CA SER A 100 10.52 -13.88 -7.13
C SER A 100 10.56 -14.46 -5.72
N GLN A 101 9.90 -13.82 -4.75
CA GLN A 101 9.82 -14.33 -3.37
C GLN A 101 9.05 -15.66 -3.29
N VAL A 102 7.96 -15.79 -4.03
CA VAL A 102 7.17 -17.03 -4.09
C VAL A 102 7.94 -18.12 -4.85
N GLU A 103 8.64 -17.77 -5.93
CA GLU A 103 9.45 -18.70 -6.71
C GLU A 103 10.63 -19.26 -5.90
N GLU A 104 11.37 -18.40 -5.18
CA GLU A 104 12.48 -18.81 -4.30
C GLU A 104 12.02 -19.73 -3.17
N ALA A 105 10.85 -19.47 -2.58
CA ALA A 105 10.27 -20.31 -1.55
C ALA A 105 9.52 -21.54 -2.09
N GLY A 106 9.32 -21.63 -3.41
CA GLY A 106 8.46 -22.60 -4.09
C GLY A 106 6.95 -22.34 -3.93
N SER A 107 6.52 -21.91 -2.73
CA SER A 107 5.16 -21.43 -2.45
C SER A 107 5.13 -20.60 -1.19
N LEU A 108 4.19 -19.66 -1.09
CA LEU A 108 4.00 -18.87 0.14
C LEU A 108 2.51 -18.70 0.48
N SER A 109 2.22 -18.72 1.78
CA SER A 109 0.98 -18.16 2.33
C SER A 109 1.12 -16.65 2.58
N SER A 110 0.01 -15.97 2.87
CA SER A 110 0.04 -14.54 3.23
C SER A 110 0.84 -14.30 4.52
N GLU A 111 0.76 -15.22 5.47
CA GLU A 111 1.45 -15.18 6.76
C GLU A 111 2.96 -15.36 6.60
N GLU A 112 3.37 -16.34 5.77
CA GLU A 112 4.79 -16.59 5.47
C GLU A 112 5.42 -15.39 4.77
N LEU A 113 4.74 -14.80 3.78
CA LEU A 113 5.22 -13.60 3.10
C LEU A 113 5.30 -12.39 4.06
N SER A 114 4.30 -12.23 4.92
CA SER A 114 4.28 -11.17 5.94
C SER A 114 5.48 -11.26 6.87
N GLN A 115 5.81 -12.47 7.35
CA GLN A 115 6.97 -12.71 8.20
C GLN A 115 8.30 -12.51 7.45
N LEU A 116 8.40 -13.03 6.22
CA LEU A 116 9.59 -12.93 5.39
C LEU A 116 10.00 -11.46 5.15
N LEU A 117 9.02 -10.60 4.92
CA LEU A 117 9.24 -9.19 4.58
C LEU A 117 9.07 -8.23 5.75
N ASN A 118 8.76 -8.76 6.94
CA ASN A 118 8.43 -7.97 8.12
C ASN A 118 7.39 -6.87 7.82
N MET A 119 6.33 -7.24 7.09
CA MET A 119 5.28 -6.33 6.64
C MET A 119 3.92 -6.74 7.19
N ALA A 120 2.94 -5.83 7.17
CA ALA A 120 1.58 -6.14 7.61
C ALA A 120 0.95 -7.29 6.79
N LEU A 121 0.24 -8.21 7.47
CA LEU A 121 -0.42 -9.35 6.85
C LEU A 121 -1.40 -8.95 5.74
N THR A 122 -2.14 -7.86 5.96
CA THR A 122 -3.06 -7.30 4.96
C THR A 122 -2.32 -6.94 3.69
N LEU A 123 -1.21 -6.21 3.80
CA LEU A 123 -0.40 -5.83 2.67
C LEU A 123 0.22 -7.04 1.96
N ALA A 124 0.74 -8.02 2.70
CA ALA A 124 1.27 -9.26 2.14
C ALA A 124 0.22 -9.97 1.27
N ARG A 125 -1.02 -10.07 1.77
CA ARG A 125 -2.16 -10.62 1.02
C ARG A 125 -2.45 -9.81 -0.25
N GLU A 126 -2.49 -8.47 -0.17
CA GLU A 126 -2.71 -7.63 -1.35
C GLU A 126 -1.65 -7.87 -2.43
N ARG A 127 -0.36 -8.05 -2.07
CA ARG A 127 0.68 -8.33 -3.08
C ARG A 127 0.48 -9.66 -3.79
N LEU A 128 0.13 -10.70 -3.05
CA LEU A 128 -0.13 -12.02 -3.61
C LEU A 128 -1.33 -11.99 -4.55
N LEU A 129 -2.41 -11.30 -4.15
CA LEU A 129 -3.59 -11.13 -4.99
C LEU A 129 -3.29 -10.32 -6.26
N LEU A 130 -2.49 -9.24 -6.18
CA LEU A 130 -2.08 -8.49 -7.37
C LEU A 130 -1.24 -9.33 -8.34
N ALA A 131 -0.30 -10.11 -7.81
CA ALA A 131 0.54 -10.99 -8.64
C ALA A 131 -0.26 -12.15 -9.24
N GLU A 132 -1.32 -12.59 -8.58
CA GLU A 132 -2.28 -13.54 -9.15
C GLU A 132 -3.14 -12.89 -10.24
N GLN A 133 -3.66 -11.69 -10.02
CA GLN A 133 -4.47 -10.94 -11.00
C GLN A 133 -3.69 -10.65 -12.29
N SER A 134 -2.37 -10.43 -12.20
CA SER A 134 -1.50 -10.28 -13.37
C SER A 134 -1.15 -11.61 -14.05
N GLY A 135 -1.66 -12.74 -13.55
CA GLY A 135 -1.44 -14.08 -14.08
C GLY A 135 -0.09 -14.69 -13.71
N LYS A 136 0.73 -14.03 -12.89
CA LYS A 136 2.06 -14.53 -12.48
C LYS A 136 1.99 -15.62 -11.42
N LEU A 137 1.01 -15.54 -10.53
CA LEU A 137 0.77 -16.53 -9.48
C LEU A 137 -0.57 -17.24 -9.70
N CYS A 138 -0.69 -18.46 -9.18
CA CYS A 138 -1.95 -19.16 -9.01
C CYS A 138 -2.14 -19.51 -7.53
N ARG A 139 -3.40 -19.64 -7.11
CA ARG A 139 -3.75 -20.00 -5.74
C ARG A 139 -4.16 -21.47 -5.64
N ASP A 140 -3.77 -22.10 -4.55
CA ASP A 140 -4.32 -23.37 -4.08
C ASP A 140 -5.11 -23.10 -2.80
N ASP A 141 -6.41 -23.36 -2.83
CA ASP A 141 -7.31 -23.17 -1.70
C ASP A 141 -7.77 -24.55 -1.22
N SER A 142 -7.17 -25.00 -0.13
CA SER A 142 -7.41 -26.32 0.45
C SER A 142 -7.79 -26.21 1.93
N LEU A 143 -8.13 -27.35 2.54
CA LEU A 143 -8.37 -27.42 3.99
C LEU A 143 -7.14 -27.03 4.82
N GLU A 144 -5.94 -27.11 4.23
CA GLU A 144 -4.68 -26.74 4.87
C GLU A 144 -4.44 -25.22 4.82
N GLY A 145 -5.20 -24.50 3.99
CA GLY A 145 -5.17 -23.04 3.86
C GLY A 145 -4.94 -22.58 2.43
N LEU A 146 -4.86 -21.25 2.28
CA LEU A 146 -4.64 -20.57 1.01
C LEU A 146 -3.13 -20.38 0.76
N ARG A 147 -2.62 -21.02 -0.29
CA ARG A 147 -1.21 -20.89 -0.71
C ARG A 147 -1.12 -20.37 -2.14
N PHE A 148 -0.03 -19.65 -2.43
CA PHE A 148 0.26 -19.11 -3.75
C PHE A 148 1.51 -19.77 -4.34
N TYR A 149 1.45 -20.08 -5.63
CA TYR A 149 2.48 -20.75 -6.41
C TYR A 149 2.77 -19.99 -7.70
N PRO A 150 3.97 -20.13 -8.29
CA PRO A 150 4.24 -19.64 -9.64
C PRO A 150 3.27 -20.26 -10.66
N ASN A 151 2.67 -19.44 -11.52
CA ASN A 151 1.65 -19.89 -12.46
C ASN A 151 2.26 -20.61 -13.68
N LYS A 152 2.46 -21.92 -13.55
CA LYS A 152 2.97 -22.78 -14.64
C LYS A 152 1.92 -23.11 -15.70
N PHE A 153 0.64 -22.84 -15.46
CA PHE A 153 -0.43 -23.13 -16.43
C PHE A 153 -0.36 -22.21 -17.64
N VAL A 154 -0.02 -20.94 -17.43
CA VAL A 154 0.12 -19.94 -18.50
C VAL A 154 1.33 -20.23 -19.40
N GLU A 155 2.40 -20.81 -18.83
CA GLU A 155 3.58 -21.24 -19.59
C GLU A 155 3.26 -22.42 -20.53
N MET A 156 2.32 -23.29 -20.15
CA MET A 156 1.90 -24.44 -20.97
C MET A 156 0.98 -24.06 -22.14
N GLU A 157 0.21 -22.99 -22.04
CA GLU A 157 -0.69 -22.53 -23.12
C GLU A 157 0.04 -21.76 -24.24
N SER A 158 1.30 -21.37 -24.01
CA SER A 158 2.13 -20.63 -24.98
C SER A 158 3.06 -21.53 -25.81
N THR A 159 2.99 -22.85 -25.64
CA THR A 159 3.76 -23.87 -26.39
C THR A 159 2.82 -24.73 -27.24
#